data_AF-A0A354B8S2-F1
#
_entry.id   AF-A0A354B8S2-F1
#
_cell.length_a   1.000
_cell.length_b   1.000
_cell.length_c   1.000
_cell.angle_alpha   90.00
_cell.angle_beta   90.00
_cell.angle_gamma   90.00
#
_symmetry.space_group_name_H-M   'P 1'
#
loop_
_entity.id
_entity.type
_entity.pdbx_description
1 polymer ?
#
loop_
_entity_poly.entity_id
_entity_poly.type
_entity_poly.pdbx_seq_one_letter_code
_entity_poly.pdbx_strand_id
1 'polypeptide(L)' 'MATPIEGRWSPDQAHAWAERSGWLVGCNFTPSTAGNQLELWQRETFDPETIDRELGWAAGLGMNVIRLYLHDLMFEAEG' A
#
# COMPACT_ATOMS: atom_id res chain seq x y z
N MET A 1 28.33 8.08 -19.49
CA MET A 1 27.05 7.36 -19.39
C MET A 1 26.84 6.97 -17.94
N ALA A 2 25.63 7.09 -17.39
CA ALA A 2 25.35 6.75 -16.00
C ALA A 2 25.46 5.22 -15.79
N THR A 3 25.97 4.81 -14.63
CA THR A 3 26.05 3.40 -14.24
C THR A 3 24.64 2.80 -14.09
N PRO A 4 24.34 1.64 -14.68
CA PRO A 4 23.07 0.95 -14.44
C PRO A 4 22.92 0.64 -12.95
N ILE A 5 21.79 1.00 -12.36
CA ILE A 5 21.44 0.59 -11.00
C ILE A 5 20.79 -0.79 -11.09
N GLU A 6 21.37 -1.77 -10.40
CA GLU A 6 20.84 -3.13 -10.35
C GLU A 6 19.38 -3.12 -9.85
N GLY A 7 18.51 -3.84 -10.56
CA GLY A 7 17.07 -3.88 -10.28
C GLY A 7 16.25 -2.70 -10.81
N ARG A 8 16.87 -1.64 -11.34
CA ARG A 8 16.13 -0.54 -11.97
C ARG A 8 15.52 -0.98 -13.29
N TRP A 9 14.22 -0.78 -13.44
CA TRP A 9 13.52 -1.04 -14.69
C TRP A 9 14.06 -0.20 -15.85
N SER A 10 14.11 -0.79 -17.04
CA SER A 10 14.30 -0.05 -18.28
C SER A 10 13.11 0.88 -18.55
N PRO A 11 13.29 1.94 -19.36
CA PRO A 11 12.19 2.79 -19.78
C PRO A 11 11.01 1.99 -20.39
N ASP A 12 11.29 0.94 -21.15
CA ASP A 12 10.26 0.10 -21.77
C ASP A 12 9.47 -0.71 -20.73
N GLN A 13 10.14 -1.23 -19.70
CA GLN A 13 9.47 -1.93 -18.59
C GLN A 13 8.54 -0.98 -17.81
N ALA A 14 8.97 0.26 -17.59
CA ALA A 14 8.17 1.29 -16.93
C ALA A 14 6.96 1.70 -17.77
N HIS A 15 7.13 1.93 -19.08
CA HIS A 15 6.01 2.22 -19.98
C HIS A 15 5.01 1.06 -20.06
N ALA A 16 5.50 -0.18 -20.22
CA ALA A 16 4.64 -1.35 -20.23
C ALA A 16 3.87 -1.54 -18.90
N TRP A 17 4.34 -0.96 -17.78
CA TRP A 17 3.60 -0.95 -16.52
C TRP A 17 2.54 0.13 -16.47
N ALA A 18 2.88 1.34 -16.89
CA ALA A 18 1.91 2.43 -16.96
C ALA A 18 0.71 2.05 -17.84
N GLU A 19 0.96 1.47 -19.02
CA GLU A 19 -0.08 1.03 -19.95
C GLU A 19 -1.00 -0.06 -19.36
N ARG A 20 -0.43 -1.07 -18.68
CA ARG A 20 -1.23 -2.17 -18.09
C ARG A 20 -1.96 -1.76 -16.81
N SER A 21 -1.40 -0.83 -16.04
CA SER A 21 -1.99 -0.35 -14.79
C SER A 21 -3.10 0.67 -15.00
N GLY A 22 -3.05 1.41 -16.11
CA GLY A 22 -4.03 2.45 -16.43
C GLY A 22 -4.02 3.59 -15.42
N TRP A 23 -5.17 4.25 -15.27
CA TRP A 23 -5.32 5.36 -14.33
C TRP A 23 -5.42 4.84 -12.90
N LEU A 24 -4.52 5.30 -12.03
CA LEU A 24 -4.50 4.90 -10.62
C LEU A 24 -5.53 5.72 -9.82
N VAL A 25 -6.49 5.04 -9.21
CA VAL A 25 -7.52 5.60 -8.32
C VAL A 25 -7.47 4.89 -6.99
N GLY A 26 -7.34 5.66 -5.92
CA GLY A 26 -7.18 5.08 -4.59
C GLY A 26 -7.33 6.07 -3.45
N CYS A 27 -7.10 5.57 -2.25
CA CYS A 27 -7.14 6.34 -1.02
C CYS A 27 -5.94 6.03 -0.12
N ASN A 28 -5.74 6.90 0.88
CA ASN A 28 -4.91 6.58 2.03
C ASN A 28 -5.70 5.65 2.94
N PHE A 29 -5.14 4.49 3.25
CA PHE A 29 -5.88 3.45 3.96
C PHE A 29 -5.41 3.32 5.42
N THR A 30 -6.39 3.39 6.33
CA THR A 30 -6.31 2.98 7.73
C THR A 30 -7.60 2.23 8.01
N PRO A 31 -7.54 1.00 8.57
CA PRO A 31 -8.76 0.24 8.81
C PRO A 31 -9.58 0.86 9.93
N SER A 32 -10.87 0.56 9.98
CA SER A 32 -11.75 1.08 11.05
C SER A 32 -11.36 0.62 12.46
N THR A 33 -10.52 -0.42 12.58
CA THR A 33 -9.98 -0.93 13.85
C THR A 33 -8.79 -0.14 14.38
N ALA A 34 -8.23 0.81 13.62
CA ALA A 34 -7.05 1.58 14.01
C ALA A 34 -7.28 3.09 13.89
N GLY A 35 -6.81 3.87 14.87
CA GLY A 35 -6.87 5.33 14.84
C GLY A 35 -5.72 5.98 14.07
N ASN A 36 -4.63 5.24 13.82
CA ASN A 36 -3.45 5.74 13.12
C ASN A 36 -2.64 4.60 12.48
N GLN A 37 -1.59 4.96 11.75
CA GLN A 37 -0.75 4.00 11.02
C GLN A 37 0.11 3.09 11.91
N LEU A 38 0.37 3.44 13.16
CA LEU A 38 1.10 2.57 14.10
C LEU A 38 0.14 1.51 14.65
N GLU A 39 -1.06 1.94 15.06
CA GLU A 39 -2.11 1.05 15.55
C GLU A 39 -2.53 0.03 14.50
N LEU A 40 -2.50 0.34 13.20
CA LEU A 40 -2.82 -0.65 12.14
C LEU A 40 -2.04 -1.97 12.32
N TRP A 41 -0.81 -1.93 12.82
CA TRP A 41 0.07 -3.09 12.89
C TRP A 41 0.15 -3.76 14.27
N GLN A 42 -0.52 -3.21 15.29
CA GLN A 42 -0.51 -3.80 16.63
C GLN A 42 -1.40 -5.04 16.70
N ARG A 43 -1.04 -6.00 17.55
CA ARG A 43 -1.75 -7.28 17.68
C ARG A 43 -3.23 -7.12 18.02
N GLU A 44 -3.59 -6.10 18.80
CA GLU A 44 -4.95 -5.85 19.29
C GLU A 44 -5.89 -5.29 18.21
N THR A 45 -5.34 -4.69 17.17
CA THR A 45 -6.06 -3.89 16.15
C THR A 45 -5.83 -4.39 14.73
N PHE A 46 -4.80 -5.22 14.52
CA PHE A 46 -4.58 -5.94 13.26
C PHE A 46 -5.64 -7.03 13.08
N ASP A 47 -6.68 -6.69 12.32
CA ASP A 47 -7.82 -7.53 12.00
C ASP A 47 -7.88 -7.78 10.48
N PRO A 48 -7.33 -8.92 9.99
CA PRO A 48 -7.33 -9.26 8.58
C PRO A 48 -8.72 -9.36 7.96
N GLU A 49 -9.74 -9.79 8.72
CA GLU A 49 -11.10 -9.94 8.20
C GLU A 49 -11.74 -8.58 7.93
N THR A 50 -11.53 -7.61 8.83
CA THR A 50 -12.00 -6.23 8.62
C THR A 50 -11.20 -5.54 7.51
N ILE A 51 -9.89 -5.73 7.44
CA ILE A 51 -9.05 -5.19 6.36
C ILE A 51 -9.52 -5.71 5.00
N ASP A 52 -9.74 -7.02 4.84
CA ASP A 52 -10.21 -7.61 3.58
C ASP A 52 -11.58 -7.05 3.17
N ARG A 53 -12.52 -6.94 4.12
CA ARG A 53 -13.84 -6.37 3.87
C ARG A 53 -13.77 -4.92 3.36
N GLU A 54 -12.98 -4.07 4.02
CA GLU A 54 -12.87 -2.65 3.68
C GLU A 54 -12.12 -2.41 2.37
N LEU A 55 -11.06 -3.18 2.11
CA LEU A 55 -10.38 -3.18 0.82
C LEU A 55 -11.28 -3.72 -0.29
N GLY A 56 -12.11 -4.72 0.01
CA GLY A 56 -13.17 -5.21 -0.87
C GLY A 56 -14.18 -4.12 -1.24
N TRP A 57 -14.58 -3.26 -0.30
CA TRP A 57 -15.42 -2.11 -0.59
C TRP A 57 -14.72 -1.10 -1.50
N ALA A 58 -13.46 -0.77 -1.23
CA ALA A 58 -12.67 0.13 -2.08
C ALA A 58 -12.55 -0.40 -3.52
N ALA A 59 -12.26 -1.69 -3.67
CA ALA A 59 -12.22 -2.36 -4.96
C ALA A 59 -13.60 -2.37 -5.65
N GLY A 60 -14.69 -2.62 -4.90
CA GLY A 60 -16.06 -2.57 -5.42
C GLY A 60 -16.50 -1.19 -5.90
N LEU A 61 -15.89 -0.12 -5.38
CA LEU A 61 -16.05 1.26 -5.84
C LEU A 61 -15.17 1.62 -7.04
N GLY A 62 -14.32 0.70 -7.50
CA GLY A 62 -13.43 0.89 -8.65
C GLY A 62 -12.05 1.43 -8.31
N MET A 63 -11.65 1.47 -7.03
CA MET A 63 -10.26 1.79 -6.67
C MET A 63 -9.34 0.62 -7.03
N ASN A 64 -8.14 0.92 -7.53
CA ASN A 64 -7.14 -0.06 -7.96
C ASN A 64 -5.80 0.09 -7.23
N VAL A 65 -5.70 1.05 -6.32
CA VAL A 65 -4.53 1.25 -5.48
C VAL A 65 -4.96 1.76 -4.11
N ILE A 66 -4.16 1.45 -3.10
CA ILE A 66 -4.22 2.05 -1.78
C ILE A 66 -2.84 2.55 -1.41
N ARG A 67 -2.80 3.59 -0.58
CA ARG A 67 -1.55 4.10 -0.04
C ARG A 67 -1.50 3.82 1.46
N LEU A 68 -0.44 3.11 1.86
CA LEU A 68 -0.03 2.95 3.25
C LEU A 68 1.14 3.89 3.54
N TYR A 69 1.25 4.29 4.81
CA TYR A 69 2.35 5.11 5.31
C TYR A 69 3.00 4.34 6.43
N LEU A 70 4.18 3.81 6.18
CA LEU A 70 4.97 3.12 7.18
C LEU A 70 5.80 4.15 7.95
N HIS A 71 5.91 3.95 9.26
CA HIS A 71 6.71 4.77 10.15
C HIS A 71 7.78 3.88 10.78
N ASP A 72 9.02 4.34 10.88
CA ASP A 72 10.14 3.62 11.50
C ASP A 72 9.85 3.14 12.94
N LEU A 73 9.18 3.97 13.74
CA LEU A 73 8.69 3.64 15.09
C LEU A 73 7.89 2.33 15.16
N MET A 74 7.26 1.89 14.07
CA MET A 74 6.57 0.60 14.01
C MET A 74 7.53 -0.57 14.37
N PHE A 75 8.78 -0.52 13.94
CA PHE A 75 9.77 -1.56 14.22
C PHE A 75 10.43 -1.40 15.59
N GLU A 76 10.39 -0.20 16.18
CA GLU A 76 10.87 0.05 17.54
C GLU A 76 9.86 -0.42 18.60
N ALA A 77 8.56 -0.32 18.29
CA ALA A 77 7.48 -0.64 19.23
C ALA A 77 7.25 -2.15 19.43
N GLU A 78 7.74 -3.00 18.54
CA GLU A 78 7.67 -4.47 18.66
C GLU A 78 9.03 -5.13 19.01
N GLY A 79 10.01 -4.32 19.46
CA GLY A 79 11.34 -4.76 19.91
C GLY A 79 11.39 -5.23 21.37
#